data_AF-A0A4S2A8L6-F1
#
_entry.id   AF-A0A4S2A8L6-F1
#
_cell.length_a   1.000
_cell.length_b   1.000
_cell.length_c   1.000
_cell.angle_alpha   90.00
_cell.angle_beta   90.00
_cell.angle_gamma   90.00
#
_symmetry.space_group_name_H-M   'P 1'
#
loop_
_entity.id
_entity.type
_entity.pdbx_description
1 polymer ?
#
loop_
_entity_poly.entity_id
_entity_poly.type
_entity_poly.pdbx_seq_one_letter_code
_entity_poly.pdbx_strand_id
1 'polypeptide(L)' 'RHLDNIVILRDNIYTERAEGRAEGRAEGLMEGRMEEKREMVHNMKSLNIPLDTISQVTGLSIEEIKSL' A
#
# COMPACT_ATOMS: atom_id res chain seq x y z
N ARG A 1 -14.48 -10.51 43.14
CA ARG A 1 -14.21 -11.04 41.79
C ARG A 1 -14.50 -9.95 40.74
N HIS A 2 -13.90 -8.75 40.90
CA HIS A 2 -14.16 -7.55 40.08
C HIS A 2 -12.90 -6.95 39.45
N LEU A 3 -11.71 -7.48 39.78
CA LEU A 3 -10.43 -6.97 39.26
C LEU A 3 -10.12 -7.59 37.88
N ASP A 4 -10.59 -8.81 37.61
CA ASP A 4 -10.27 -9.54 36.37
C ASP A 4 -10.87 -8.86 35.12
N ASN A 5 -12.05 -8.25 35.22
CA ASN A 5 -12.68 -7.55 34.09
C ASN A 5 -11.98 -6.23 33.73
N ILE A 6 -11.36 -5.54 34.69
CA ILE A 6 -10.65 -4.28 34.45
C ILE A 6 -9.33 -4.53 33.69
N VAL A 7 -8.67 -5.65 33.97
CA VAL A 7 -7.42 -6.04 33.31
C VAL A 7 -7.68 -6.41 31.85
N ILE A 8 -8.73 -7.20 31.57
CA ILE A 8 -9.09 -7.61 30.20
C ILE A 8 -9.48 -6.41 29.31
N LEU A 9 -10.23 -5.44 29.87
CA LEU A 9 -10.60 -4.22 29.13
C LEU A 9 -9.39 -3.35 28.79
N ARG A 10 -8.36 -3.32 29.64
CA ARG A 10 -7.13 -2.58 29.34
C ARG A 10 -6.33 -3.25 28.24
N ASP A 11 -6.14 -4.57 28.31
CA ASP A 11 -5.37 -5.30 27.32
C ASP A 11 -6.00 -5.17 25.92
N ASN A 12 -7.32 -5.36 25.78
CA ASN A 12 -8.01 -5.22 24.49
C ASN A 12 -7.83 -3.83 23.84
N ILE A 13 -7.86 -2.74 24.61
CA ILE A 13 -7.67 -1.37 24.07
C ILE A 13 -6.24 -1.15 23.56
N TYR A 14 -5.24 -1.80 24.18
CA TYR A 14 -3.85 -1.70 23.72
C TYR A 14 -3.62 -2.54 22.45
N THR A 15 -4.24 -3.72 22.32
CA THR A 15 -4.13 -4.57 21.13
C THR A 15 -4.80 -3.93 19.92
N GLU A 16 -6.05 -3.45 20.05
CA GLU A 16 -6.81 -2.85 18.94
C GLU A 16 -6.11 -1.61 18.35
N ARG A 17 -5.44 -0.80 19.18
CA ARG A 17 -4.71 0.39 18.73
C ARG A 17 -3.35 0.07 18.11
N ALA A 18 -2.78 -1.08 18.40
CA ALA A 18 -1.56 -1.57 17.77
C ALA A 18 -1.87 -2.18 16.40
N GLU A 19 -2.94 -2.98 16.31
CA GLU A 19 -3.43 -3.62 15.10
C GLU A 19 -3.92 -2.59 14.07
N GLY A 20 -4.80 -1.65 14.45
CA GLY A 20 -5.28 -0.62 13.52
C GLY A 20 -4.20 0.33 12.98
N ARG A 21 -3.05 0.47 13.67
CA ARG A 21 -1.88 1.22 13.15
C ARG A 21 -0.94 0.37 12.32
N ALA A 22 -0.93 -0.94 12.50
CA ALA A 22 -0.17 -1.85 11.65
C ALA A 22 -0.91 -2.05 10.32
N GLU A 23 -2.21 -2.29 10.37
CA GLU A 23 -3.10 -2.41 9.20
C GLU A 23 -3.13 -1.11 8.40
N GLY A 24 -3.44 0.04 9.02
CA GLY A 24 -3.49 1.31 8.29
C GLY A 24 -2.15 1.76 7.67
N ARG A 25 -1.00 1.31 8.20
CA ARG A 25 0.31 1.55 7.58
C ARG A 25 0.62 0.56 6.47
N ALA A 26 0.26 -0.70 6.63
CA ALA A 26 0.46 -1.71 5.60
C ALA A 26 -0.44 -1.44 4.39
N GLU A 27 -1.70 -1.11 4.61
CA GLU A 27 -2.66 -0.72 3.58
C GLU A 27 -2.23 0.57 2.89
N GLY A 28 -1.90 1.63 3.64
CA GLY A 28 -1.44 2.90 3.06
C GLY A 28 -0.12 2.78 2.27
N LEU A 29 0.80 1.90 2.68
CA LEU A 29 2.04 1.63 1.93
C LEU A 29 1.79 0.79 0.68
N MET A 30 0.85 -0.16 0.73
CA MET A 30 0.51 -1.00 -0.41
C MET A 30 -0.32 -0.24 -1.46
N GLU A 31 -1.34 0.49 -1.03
CA GLU A 31 -2.13 1.37 -1.89
C GLU A 31 -1.25 2.46 -2.50
N GLY A 32 -0.44 3.15 -1.69
CA GLY A 32 0.49 4.18 -2.17
C GLY A 32 1.48 3.65 -3.20
N ARG A 33 2.09 2.47 -2.97
CA ARG A 33 3.02 1.87 -3.96
C ARG A 33 2.34 1.46 -5.27
N MET A 34 1.10 0.97 -5.20
CA MET A 34 0.37 0.55 -6.40
C MET A 34 -0.11 1.77 -7.19
N GLU A 35 -0.55 2.82 -6.50
CA GLU A 35 -1.02 4.06 -7.10
C GLU A 35 0.13 4.86 -7.71
N GLU A 36 1.27 5.00 -7.02
CA GLU A 36 2.48 5.64 -7.55
C GLU A 36 2.98 4.94 -8.82
N LYS A 37 2.98 3.61 -8.85
CA LYS A 37 3.38 2.84 -10.05
C LYS A 37 2.43 3.09 -11.22
N ARG A 38 1.12 3.14 -10.96
CA ARG A 38 0.11 3.42 -11.98
C ARG A 38 0.21 4.83 -12.51
N GLU A 39 0.28 5.83 -11.63
CA GLU A 39 0.45 7.24 -12.03
C GLU A 39 1.74 7.44 -12.81
N MET A 40 2.85 6.83 -12.37
CA MET A 40 4.12 6.93 -13.07
C MET A 40 4.03 6.38 -14.49
N VAL A 41 3.43 5.18 -14.67
CA VAL A 41 3.19 4.60 -16.00
C VAL A 41 2.28 5.49 -16.84
N HIS A 42 1.18 6.02 -16.27
CA HIS A 42 0.25 6.90 -16.97
C HIS A 42 0.89 8.22 -17.41
N ASN A 43 1.67 8.85 -16.53
CA ASN A 43 2.41 10.07 -16.84
C ASN A 43 3.44 9.81 -17.94
N MET A 44 4.19 8.71 -17.87
CA MET A 44 5.17 8.37 -18.90
C MET A 44 4.52 8.07 -20.25
N LYS A 45 3.38 7.36 -20.26
CA LYS A 45 2.56 7.16 -21.47
C LYS A 45 2.07 8.49 -22.04
N SER A 46 1.63 9.41 -21.19
CA SER A 46 1.17 10.75 -21.59
C SER A 46 2.29 11.63 -22.13
N LEU A 47 3.52 11.42 -21.66
CA LEU A 47 4.74 12.06 -22.19
C LEU A 47 5.28 11.37 -23.45
N ASN A 48 4.54 10.41 -24.01
CA ASN A 48 4.91 9.69 -25.23
C ASN A 48 6.24 8.92 -25.11
N ILE A 49 6.60 8.52 -23.89
CA ILE A 49 7.81 7.76 -23.59
C ILE A 49 7.63 6.31 -24.09
N PRO A 50 8.64 5.71 -24.75
CA PRO A 50 8.57 4.32 -25.21
C PRO A 50 8.32 3.33 -24.07
N LEU A 51 7.48 2.32 -24.33
CA LEU A 51 7.14 1.30 -23.34
C LEU A 51 8.36 0.55 -22.80
N ASP A 52 9.39 0.34 -23.62
CA ASP A 52 10.67 -0.25 -23.21
C ASP A 52 11.36 0.59 -22.13
N THR A 53 11.35 1.92 -22.26
CA THR A 53 11.90 2.83 -21.27
C THR A 53 11.08 2.82 -19.99
N ILE A 54 9.75 2.80 -20.11
CA ILE A 54 8.85 2.68 -18.94
C ILE A 54 9.12 1.36 -18.22
N SER A 55 9.32 0.27 -18.96
CA SER A 55 9.66 -1.05 -18.41
C SER A 55 10.99 -1.04 -17.65
N GLN A 56 12.02 -0.40 -18.21
CA GLN A 56 13.32 -0.23 -17.56
C GLN A 56 13.24 0.59 -16.27
N VAL A 57 12.44 1.67 -16.25
CA VAL A 57 12.36 2.58 -15.09
C VAL A 57 11.46 2.04 -13.99
N THR A 58 10.32 1.45 -14.36
CA THR A 58 9.32 0.96 -13.40
C THR A 58 9.57 -0.48 -12.94
N GLY A 59 10.41 -1.22 -13.67
CA GLY A 59 10.64 -2.66 -13.46
C GLY A 59 9.44 -3.53 -13.80
N LEU A 60 8.40 -2.97 -14.43
CA LEU A 60 7.23 -3.68 -14.90
C LEU A 60 7.47 -4.23 -16.30
N SER A 61 6.87 -5.37 -16.61
CA SER A 61 6.85 -5.89 -17.97
C SER A 61 6.02 -5.01 -18.89
N ILE A 62 6.32 -5.04 -20.19
CA ILE A 62 5.56 -4.28 -21.20
C ILE A 62 4.08 -4.69 -21.21
N GLU A 63 3.77 -5.97 -20.91
CA GLU A 63 2.40 -6.45 -20.76
C GLU A 63 1.69 -5.83 -19.57
N GLU A 64 2.34 -5.75 -18.40
CA GLU A 64 1.81 -5.05 -17.22
C GLU A 64 1.57 -3.57 -17.51
N ILE A 65 2.50 -2.90 -18.19
CA ILE A 65 2.37 -1.47 -18.57
C ILE A 65 1.23 -1.23 -19.57
N LYS A 66 0.95 -2.20 -20.46
CA LYS A 66 -0.20 -2.14 -21.37
C LYS A 66 -1.52 -2.43 -20.67
N SER A 67 -1.50 -3.28 -19.65
CA SER A 67 -2.66 -3.64 -18.85
C SER A 67 -3.03 -2.58 -17.80
N LEU A 68 -2.14 -1.63 -17.53
CA LEU A 68 -2.36 -0.43 -16.73
C LEU A 68 -2.88 0.73 -17.58
#